data_AF-A0A961MMY1-F1
#
_entry.id   AF-A0A961MMY1-F1
#
_cell.length_a   1.000
_cell.length_b   1.000
_cell.length_c   1.000
_cell.angle_alpha   90.00
_cell.angle_beta   90.00
_cell.angle_gamma   90.00
#
_symmetry.space_group_name_H-M   'P 1'
#
loop_
_entity.id
_entity.type
_entity.pdbx_description
1 polymer ?
#
loop_
_entity_poly.entity_id
_entity_poly.type
_entity_poly.pdbx_seq_one_letter_code
_entity_poly.pdbx_strand_id
1 'polypeptide(L)'
;GAPADGLLPGEPLICDGIELPVKHRKRRMDLEARGLIKGTQVIYLGPGKRAGFSRIHLPGAEEPDFGVASIIQIEAPGQDEPFIPTAASMGAVFLHGAAVTIHKAQGSQWPEVQVFAPDLYAAAQSGRSEAGLQLWKRLAYVAITRAERRLLWVTRYALARPEAALGIGDLERTARPLVLDGAE
;
A
#
# COMPACT_ATOMS: atom_id res chain seq x y z
N GLY A 1 -3.30 -20.30 -4.23
CA GLY A 1 -3.82 -19.15 -3.44
C GLY A 1 -2.93 -18.98 -2.23
N ALA A 2 -2.88 -17.77 -1.67
CA ALA A 2 -2.16 -17.52 -0.43
C ALA A 2 -2.75 -18.36 0.71
N PRO A 3 -1.96 -18.76 1.72
CA PRO A 3 -2.50 -19.23 3.00
C PRO A 3 -3.44 -18.17 3.59
N ALA A 4 -4.46 -18.59 4.33
CA ALA A 4 -5.43 -17.66 4.95
C ALA A 4 -4.76 -16.65 5.92
N ASP A 5 -3.56 -16.99 6.39
CA ASP A 5 -2.73 -16.26 7.34
C ASP A 5 -1.43 -15.70 6.71
N GLY A 6 -1.31 -15.70 5.38
CA GLY A 6 -0.08 -15.32 4.69
C GLY A 6 -0.29 -14.50 3.43
N LEU A 7 0.81 -13.95 2.91
CA LEU A 7 0.84 -13.19 1.66
C LEU A 7 1.64 -13.96 0.61
N LEU A 8 1.26 -13.82 -0.66
CA LEU A 8 2.03 -14.32 -1.79
C LEU A 8 2.96 -13.25 -2.36
N PRO A 9 4.17 -13.63 -2.83
CA PRO A 9 4.99 -12.72 -3.61
C PRO A 9 4.21 -12.18 -4.82
N GLY A 10 4.28 -10.86 -5.03
CA GLY A 10 3.52 -10.15 -6.06
C GLY A 10 2.28 -9.45 -5.53
N GLU A 11 1.85 -9.72 -4.30
CA GLU A 11 0.68 -9.04 -3.73
C GLU A 11 0.96 -7.55 -3.48
N PRO A 12 0.04 -6.66 -3.89
CA PRO A 12 0.18 -5.22 -3.73
C PRO A 12 -0.10 -4.80 -2.29
N LEU A 13 0.67 -3.82 -1.82
CA LEU A 13 0.53 -3.20 -0.52
C LEU A 13 0.57 -1.66 -0.65
N ILE A 14 -0.14 -0.96 0.21
CA ILE A 14 -0.11 0.52 0.30
C ILE A 14 0.35 0.93 1.69
N CYS A 15 1.39 1.77 1.75
CA CYS A 15 1.92 2.26 3.03
C CYS A 15 0.93 3.21 3.72
N ASP A 16 0.48 2.89 4.95
CA ASP A 16 -0.39 3.73 5.79
C ASP A 16 0.41 4.62 6.77
N GLY A 17 1.73 4.44 6.82
CA GLY A 17 2.62 5.26 7.64
C GLY A 17 3.82 4.47 8.20
N ILE A 18 4.67 5.17 8.95
CA ILE A 18 5.85 4.58 9.61
C ILE A 18 5.76 4.77 11.12
N GLU A 19 5.36 3.71 11.81
CA GLU A 19 5.24 3.63 13.26
C GLU A 19 6.56 3.13 13.88
N LEU A 20 7.52 4.04 13.94
CA LEU A 20 8.81 3.83 14.60
C LEU A 20 8.93 4.74 15.84
N PRO A 21 9.40 4.22 17.00
CA PRO A 21 9.73 5.03 18.16
C PRO A 21 10.79 6.10 17.85
N VAL A 22 10.81 7.19 18.61
CA VAL A 22 11.71 8.34 18.41
C VAL A 22 13.19 7.92 18.35
N LYS A 23 13.60 6.93 19.15
CA LYS A 23 14.97 6.36 19.13
C LYS A 23 15.39 5.80 17.76
N HIS A 24 14.43 5.48 16.88
CA HIS A 24 14.65 5.00 15.51
C HIS A 24 14.36 6.07 14.44
N ARG A 25 14.37 7.36 14.78
CA ARG A 25 14.14 8.47 13.83
C ARG A 25 15.04 8.42 12.60
N LYS A 26 16.33 8.10 12.76
CA LYS A 26 17.26 7.93 11.62
C LYS A 26 16.77 6.87 10.63
N ARG A 27 16.16 5.80 11.13
CA ARG A 27 15.62 4.72 10.31
C ARG A 27 14.33 5.13 9.60
N ARG A 28 13.47 5.92 10.23
CA ARG A 28 12.33 6.55 9.54
C ARG A 28 12.82 7.42 8.38
N MET A 29 13.79 8.30 8.64
CA MET A 29 14.37 9.19 7.62
C MET A 29 14.98 8.41 6.45
N ASP A 30 15.68 7.30 6.71
CA ASP A 30 16.24 6.44 5.66
C ASP A 30 15.13 5.79 4.80
N LEU A 31 14.03 5.35 5.40
CA LEU A 31 12.89 4.82 4.64
C LEU A 31 12.19 5.89 3.81
N GLU A 32 11.98 7.08 4.37
CA GLU A 32 11.38 8.22 3.66
C GLU A 32 12.27 8.68 2.50
N ALA A 33 13.59 8.72 2.70
CA ALA A 33 14.56 9.06 1.65
C ALA A 33 14.57 8.05 0.49
N ARG A 34 14.26 6.77 0.77
CA ARG A 34 14.05 5.74 -0.26
C ARG A 34 12.71 5.88 -0.99
N GLY A 35 11.83 6.78 -0.55
CA GLY A 35 10.49 6.97 -1.11
C GLY A 35 9.38 6.18 -0.41
N LEU A 36 9.67 5.50 0.70
CA LEU A 36 8.64 4.86 1.51
C LEU A 36 7.98 5.89 2.42
N ILE A 37 6.86 6.45 1.95
CA ILE A 37 6.03 7.42 2.67
C ILE A 37 4.58 6.95 2.67
N LYS A 38 3.68 7.67 3.35
CA LYS A 38 2.25 7.33 3.32
C LYS A 38 1.72 7.43 1.88
N GLY A 39 0.96 6.42 1.46
CA GLY A 39 0.39 6.29 0.12
C GLY A 39 1.31 5.61 -0.88
N THR A 40 2.58 5.35 -0.54
CA THR A 40 3.50 4.63 -1.42
C THR A 40 2.96 3.21 -1.68
N GLN A 41 2.86 2.86 -2.96
CA GLN A 41 2.50 1.52 -3.42
C GLN A 41 3.77 0.67 -3.50
N VAL A 42 3.73 -0.54 -2.92
CA VAL A 42 4.83 -1.48 -2.94
C VAL A 42 4.32 -2.88 -3.27
N ILE A 43 5.22 -3.75 -3.71
CA ILE A 43 4.93 -5.15 -4.03
C ILE A 43 5.61 -6.02 -2.99
N TYR A 44 4.86 -6.93 -2.38
CA TYR A 44 5.40 -7.89 -1.42
C TYR A 44 6.30 -8.90 -2.14
N LEU A 45 7.55 -9.06 -1.68
CA LEU A 45 8.49 -10.03 -2.24
C LEU A 45 8.58 -11.32 -1.41
N GLY A 46 8.10 -11.30 -0.17
CA GLY A 46 8.23 -12.41 0.77
C GLY A 46 8.76 -12.00 2.15
N PRO A 47 8.94 -12.97 3.05
CA PRO A 47 9.46 -12.72 4.39
C PRO A 47 10.92 -12.22 4.35
N GLY A 48 11.26 -11.34 5.28
CA GLY A 48 12.61 -10.86 5.49
C GLY A 48 13.50 -11.86 6.26
N LYS A 49 14.80 -11.55 6.34
CA LYS A 49 15.79 -12.36 7.09
C LYS A 49 15.54 -12.41 8.60
N ARG A 50 14.75 -11.47 9.14
CA ARG A 50 14.44 -11.32 10.57
C ARG A 50 12.94 -11.46 10.78
N ALA A 51 12.52 -12.05 11.89
CA ALA A 51 11.11 -12.08 12.27
C ALA A 51 10.51 -10.66 12.29
N GLY A 52 9.29 -10.51 11.77
CA GLY A 52 8.62 -9.21 11.65
C GLY A 52 9.13 -8.32 10.51
N PHE A 53 10.09 -8.78 9.70
CA PHE A 53 10.51 -8.08 8.49
C PHE A 53 9.87 -8.68 7.25
N SER A 54 9.59 -7.80 6.29
CA SER A 54 9.20 -8.17 4.93
C SER A 54 10.20 -7.62 3.93
N ARG A 55 10.39 -8.34 2.83
CA ARG A 55 11.03 -7.82 1.63
C ARG A 55 9.94 -7.18 0.77
N ILE A 56 10.20 -5.96 0.32
CA ILE A 56 9.30 -5.22 -0.56
C ILE A 56 10.07 -4.75 -1.79
N HIS A 57 9.33 -4.58 -2.88
CA HIS A 57 9.77 -3.89 -4.08
C HIS A 57 9.03 -2.57 -4.19
N LEU A 58 9.77 -1.48 -4.32
CA LEU A 58 9.27 -0.12 -4.51
C LEU A 58 9.47 0.30 -5.97
N PRO A 59 8.42 0.29 -6.81
CA PRO A 59 8.53 0.71 -8.20
C PRO A 59 9.07 2.13 -8.33
N GLY A 60 10.06 2.32 -9.21
CA GLY A 60 10.65 3.63 -9.50
C GLY A 60 11.71 4.13 -8.51
N ALA A 61 12.05 3.37 -7.46
CA ALA A 61 13.19 3.70 -6.60
C ALA A 61 14.52 3.21 -7.18
N GLU A 62 15.62 3.91 -6.86
CA GLU A 62 16.98 3.57 -7.31
C GLU A 62 17.44 2.20 -6.80
N GLU A 63 17.20 1.93 -5.51
CA GLU A 63 17.32 0.59 -4.91
C GLU A 63 15.91 0.07 -4.58
N PRO A 64 15.20 -0.57 -5.54
CA PRO A 64 13.78 -0.86 -5.39
C PRO A 64 13.50 -1.99 -4.40
N ASP A 65 14.43 -2.95 -4.27
CA ASP A 65 14.27 -4.12 -3.39
C ASP A 65 14.95 -3.87 -2.04
N PHE A 66 14.17 -3.78 -0.95
CA PHE A 66 14.75 -3.69 0.38
C PHE A 66 13.87 -4.31 1.47
N GLY A 67 14.49 -4.56 2.63
CA GLY A 67 13.84 -5.16 3.79
C GLY A 67 13.38 -4.10 4.79
N VAL A 68 12.13 -4.20 5.23
CA VAL A 68 11.54 -3.27 6.21
C VAL A 68 10.86 -4.05 7.34
N ALA A 69 10.91 -3.53 8.57
CA ALA A 69 10.04 -4.03 9.62
C ALA A 69 8.62 -3.62 9.25
N SER A 70 7.69 -4.56 9.17
CA SER A 70 6.40 -4.35 8.53
C SER A 70 5.25 -4.81 9.41
N ILE A 71 4.20 -4.00 9.51
CA ILE A 71 2.91 -4.37 10.08
C ILE A 71 1.93 -4.38 8.91
N ILE A 72 1.54 -5.56 8.45
CA ILE A 72 0.65 -5.68 7.28
C ILE A 72 -0.77 -5.92 7.78
N GLN A 73 -1.70 -5.03 7.46
CA GLN A 73 -3.11 -5.10 7.84
C GLN A 73 -3.90 -5.71 6.69
N ILE A 74 -4.52 -6.85 6.95
CA ILE A 74 -5.39 -7.55 6.01
C ILE A 74 -6.83 -7.39 6.49
N GLU A 75 -7.63 -6.65 5.74
CA GLU A 75 -9.07 -6.55 5.98
C GLU A 75 -9.78 -7.78 5.39
N ALA A 76 -10.68 -8.38 6.17
CA ALA A 76 -11.48 -9.53 5.74
C ALA A 76 -12.98 -9.19 5.86
N PRO A 77 -13.83 -9.63 4.91
CA PRO A 77 -15.26 -9.41 5.00
C PRO A 77 -15.84 -9.99 6.30
N GLY A 78 -16.61 -9.18 7.03
CA GLY A 78 -17.25 -9.59 8.29
C GLY A 78 -16.33 -9.60 9.51
N GLN A 79 -15.11 -9.08 9.41
CA GLN A 79 -14.23 -8.82 10.55
C GLN A 79 -14.09 -7.32 10.79
N ASP A 80 -14.28 -6.90 12.04
CA ASP A 80 -14.18 -5.49 12.44
C ASP A 80 -12.71 -5.05 12.63
N GLU A 81 -11.81 -5.96 12.98
CA GLU A 81 -10.38 -5.70 13.17
C GLU A 81 -9.55 -6.35 12.05
N PRO A 82 -8.50 -5.67 11.55
CA PRO A 82 -7.63 -6.23 10.53
C PRO A 82 -6.77 -7.35 11.11
N PHE A 83 -6.61 -8.43 10.34
CA PHE A 83 -5.65 -9.47 10.65
C PHE A 83 -4.22 -9.00 10.34
N ILE A 84 -3.28 -9.27 11.24
CA ILE A 84 -1.86 -8.92 11.08
C ILE A 84 -1.03 -10.22 11.05
N PRO A 85 -0.54 -10.66 9.87
CA PRO A 85 0.28 -11.87 9.75
C PRO A 85 1.71 -11.67 10.24
N THR A 86 2.17 -10.43 10.32
CA THR A 86 3.56 -10.09 10.64
C THR A 86 3.77 -9.94 12.14
N ALA A 87 4.82 -10.56 12.69
CA ALA A 87 5.13 -10.51 14.13
C ALA A 87 5.72 -9.17 14.63
N ALA A 88 5.82 -8.13 13.79
CA ALA A 88 6.42 -6.86 14.19
C ALA A 88 5.44 -6.00 15.00
N SER A 89 5.92 -5.46 16.12
CA SER A 89 5.20 -4.47 16.95
C SER A 89 5.50 -3.02 16.58
N MET A 90 6.40 -2.80 15.61
CA MET A 90 6.82 -1.48 15.13
C MET A 90 7.39 -1.59 13.72
N GLY A 91 7.19 -0.59 12.87
CA GLY A 91 7.64 -0.63 11.47
C GLY A 91 6.85 0.26 10.52
N ALA A 92 7.01 -0.01 9.23
CA ALA A 92 6.11 0.51 8.21
C ALA A 92 4.78 -0.25 8.26
N VAL A 93 3.68 0.49 8.31
CA VAL A 93 2.32 -0.06 8.30
C VAL A 93 1.86 -0.14 6.86
N PHE A 94 1.33 -1.28 6.46
CA PHE A 94 0.83 -1.53 5.11
C PHE A 94 -0.61 -1.99 5.15
N LEU A 95 -1.43 -1.48 4.24
CA LEU A 95 -2.74 -2.02 3.91
C LEU A 95 -2.58 -3.02 2.77
N HIS A 96 -3.16 -4.21 2.92
CA HIS A 96 -3.16 -5.21 1.87
C HIS A 96 -4.13 -4.83 0.75
N GLY A 97 -3.65 -4.83 -0.50
CA GLY A 97 -4.45 -4.56 -1.70
C GLY A 97 -3.90 -3.42 -2.56
N ALA A 98 -4.42 -3.34 -3.79
CA ALA A 98 -4.08 -2.29 -4.75
C ALA A 98 -4.96 -1.03 -4.62
N ALA A 99 -5.90 -1.03 -3.68
CA ALA A 99 -6.85 0.04 -3.47
C ALA A 99 -7.01 0.32 -1.98
N VAL A 100 -7.35 1.57 -1.66
CA VAL A 100 -7.63 2.01 -0.29
C VAL A 100 -8.99 2.69 -0.24
N THR A 101 -9.62 2.59 0.91
CA THR A 101 -10.82 3.38 1.21
C THR A 101 -10.49 4.87 1.21
N ILE A 102 -11.50 5.71 0.95
CA ILE A 102 -11.35 7.17 0.86
C ILE A 102 -10.76 7.77 2.14
N HIS A 103 -11.10 7.23 3.31
CA HIS A 103 -10.58 7.73 4.59
C HIS A 103 -9.11 7.34 4.80
N LYS A 104 -8.69 6.13 4.40
CA LYS A 104 -7.28 5.71 4.46
C LYS A 104 -6.39 6.49 3.50
N ALA A 105 -6.93 6.93 2.36
CA ALA A 105 -6.21 7.75 1.39
C ALA A 105 -5.88 9.17 1.88
N GLN A 106 -6.44 9.62 3.01
CA GLN A 106 -6.18 10.96 3.55
C GLN A 106 -4.70 11.19 3.85
N GLY A 107 -4.19 12.34 3.41
CA GLY A 107 -2.78 12.72 3.56
C GLY A 107 -1.83 12.16 2.49
N SER A 108 -2.35 11.42 1.50
CA SER A 108 -1.58 10.88 0.37
C SER A 108 -2.00 11.53 -0.95
N GLN A 109 -1.13 11.62 -1.94
CA GLN A 109 -1.48 12.06 -3.30
C GLN A 109 -0.78 11.18 -4.33
N TRP A 110 -1.44 10.95 -5.46
CA TRP A 110 -0.92 10.18 -6.57
C TRP A 110 -1.06 10.95 -7.88
N PRO A 111 -0.13 10.76 -8.85
CA PRO A 111 -0.24 11.34 -10.18
C PRO A 111 -1.60 11.09 -10.82
N GLU A 112 -2.08 9.84 -10.72
CA GLU A 112 -3.34 9.38 -11.27
C GLU A 112 -4.14 8.63 -10.21
N VAL A 113 -5.44 8.91 -10.10
CA VAL A 113 -6.34 8.23 -9.16
C VAL A 113 -7.60 7.75 -9.88
N GLN A 114 -7.98 6.50 -9.62
CA GLN A 114 -9.28 5.95 -10.00
C GLN A 114 -10.26 6.10 -8.85
N VAL A 115 -11.38 6.79 -9.08
CA VAL A 115 -12.46 6.93 -8.10
C VAL A 115 -13.66 6.13 -8.58
N PHE A 116 -14.08 5.15 -7.78
CA PHE A 116 -15.27 4.35 -8.03
C PHE A 116 -16.50 5.12 -7.59
N ALA A 117 -17.15 5.77 -8.55
CA ALA A 117 -18.37 6.55 -8.34
C ALA A 117 -19.53 5.76 -7.68
N PRO A 118 -19.71 4.44 -7.92
CA PRO A 118 -20.72 3.66 -7.23
C PRO A 118 -20.61 3.71 -5.70
N ASP A 119 -19.41 3.81 -5.13
CA ASP A 119 -19.21 3.88 -3.68
C ASP A 119 -19.72 5.21 -3.11
N LEU A 120 -19.51 6.30 -3.86
CA LEU A 120 -20.04 7.62 -3.52
C LEU A 120 -21.55 7.68 -3.71
N TYR A 121 -22.10 7.00 -4.73
CA TYR A 121 -23.53 6.86 -4.91
C TYR A 121 -24.17 6.11 -3.74
N ALA A 122 -23.59 4.98 -3.32
CA ALA A 122 -24.06 4.25 -2.14
C ALA A 122 -24.00 5.13 -0.87
N ALA A 123 -22.92 5.89 -0.68
CA ALA A 123 -22.82 6.86 0.41
C ALA A 123 -23.89 7.96 0.33
N ALA A 124 -24.25 8.43 -0.86
CA ALA A 124 -25.32 9.41 -1.04
C ALA A 124 -26.70 8.82 -0.69
N GLN A 125 -26.99 7.59 -1.14
CA GLN A 125 -28.23 6.89 -0.84
C GLN A 125 -28.39 6.58 0.66
N SER A 126 -27.28 6.47 1.41
CA SER A 126 -27.33 6.25 2.86
C SER A 126 -27.95 7.41 3.66
N GLY A 127 -28.06 8.61 3.07
CA GLY A 127 -28.60 9.80 3.73
C GLY A 127 -27.76 10.32 4.92
N ARG A 128 -26.59 9.74 5.20
CA ARG A 128 -25.75 10.15 6.34
C ARG A 128 -25.22 11.57 6.17
N SER A 129 -25.21 12.30 7.28
CA SER A 129 -24.66 13.66 7.37
C SER A 129 -23.74 13.79 8.56
N GLU A 130 -22.67 14.57 8.41
CA GLU A 130 -21.67 14.87 9.45
C GLU A 130 -21.41 16.38 9.48
N ALA A 131 -21.51 16.98 10.66
CA ALA A 131 -21.29 18.41 10.86
C ALA A 131 -22.07 19.30 9.86
N GLY A 132 -23.33 18.97 9.61
CA GLY A 132 -24.22 19.73 8.71
C GLY A 132 -23.98 19.53 7.21
N LEU A 133 -23.04 18.67 6.81
CA LEU A 133 -22.79 18.32 5.40
C LEU A 133 -23.13 16.85 5.14
N GLN A 134 -23.69 16.58 3.97
CA GLN A 134 -23.90 15.21 3.51
C GLN A 134 -22.55 14.50 3.38
N LEU A 135 -22.42 13.32 3.97
CA LEU A 135 -21.15 12.59 4.06
C LEU A 135 -20.50 12.38 2.69
N TRP A 136 -21.29 11.98 1.69
CA TRP A 136 -20.79 11.70 0.35
C TRP A 136 -20.09 12.91 -0.28
N LYS A 137 -20.48 14.14 0.08
CA LYS A 137 -19.81 15.37 -0.41
C LYS A 137 -18.40 15.47 0.13
N ARG A 138 -18.21 15.14 1.42
CA ARG A 138 -16.88 15.10 2.05
C ARG A 138 -16.03 13.98 1.46
N LEU A 139 -16.61 12.80 1.27
CA LEU A 139 -15.90 11.67 0.64
C LEU A 139 -15.47 12.00 -0.79
N ALA A 140 -16.36 12.61 -1.60
CA ALA A 140 -16.05 13.04 -2.95
C ALA A 140 -14.92 14.08 -2.96
N TYR A 141 -14.98 15.08 -2.08
CA TYR A 141 -13.93 16.08 -1.94
C TYR A 141 -12.57 15.45 -1.61
N VAL A 142 -12.54 14.55 -0.61
CA VAL A 142 -11.30 13.84 -0.22
C VAL A 142 -10.77 13.01 -1.39
N ALA A 143 -11.62 12.22 -2.04
CA ALA A 143 -11.24 11.33 -3.14
C ALA A 143 -10.68 12.12 -4.35
N ILE A 144 -11.36 13.19 -4.77
CA ILE A 144 -10.96 13.99 -5.93
C ILE A 144 -9.61 14.66 -5.69
N THR A 145 -9.39 15.18 -4.49
CA THR A 145 -8.15 15.91 -4.14
C THR A 145 -6.93 15.00 -3.92
N ARG A 146 -7.09 13.67 -4.04
CA ARG A 146 -5.96 12.73 -4.02
C ARG A 146 -5.23 12.66 -5.37
N ALA A 147 -5.90 13.03 -6.46
CA ALA A 147 -5.29 13.10 -7.79
C ALA A 147 -4.47 14.39 -7.94
N GLU A 148 -3.18 14.26 -8.29
CA GLU A 148 -2.31 15.39 -8.60
C GLU A 148 -2.50 15.86 -10.04
N ARG A 149 -2.61 14.93 -11.00
CA ARG A 149 -2.63 15.25 -12.45
C ARG A 149 -3.86 14.75 -13.15
N ARG A 150 -4.30 13.53 -12.86
CA ARG A 150 -5.41 12.88 -13.57
C ARG A 150 -6.34 12.15 -12.62
N LEU A 151 -7.64 12.42 -12.76
CA LEU A 151 -8.68 11.65 -12.11
C LEU A 151 -9.45 10.83 -13.15
N LEU A 152 -9.55 9.53 -12.89
CA LEU A 152 -10.35 8.58 -13.65
C LEU A 152 -11.64 8.32 -12.87
N TRP A 153 -12.75 8.85 -13.37
CA TRP A 153 -14.06 8.67 -12.75
C TRP A 153 -14.72 7.39 -13.26
N VAL A 154 -14.71 6.35 -12.45
CA VAL A 154 -15.20 5.01 -12.81
C VAL A 154 -16.68 4.91 -12.47
N THR A 155 -17.52 4.81 -13.50
CA THR A 155 -19.00 4.81 -13.35
C THR A 155 -19.61 3.42 -13.23
N ARG A 156 -18.87 2.36 -13.56
CA ARG A 156 -19.30 0.96 -13.46
C ARG A 156 -18.41 0.23 -12.46
N TYR A 157 -19.01 -0.61 -11.61
CA TYR A 157 -18.27 -1.44 -10.65
C TYR A 157 -17.59 -2.61 -11.37
N ALA A 158 -16.56 -2.29 -12.16
CA ALA A 158 -15.86 -3.25 -12.99
C ALA A 158 -14.36 -3.15 -12.69
N LEU A 159 -13.86 -4.13 -11.94
CA LEU A 159 -12.44 -4.41 -11.80
C LEU A 159 -12.20 -5.80 -12.38
N ALA A 160 -11.33 -5.90 -13.38
CA ALA A 160 -10.94 -7.19 -13.92
C ALA A 160 -10.13 -7.97 -12.87
N ARG A 161 -10.35 -9.28 -12.80
CA ARG A 161 -9.45 -10.16 -12.05
C ARG A 161 -8.19 -10.40 -12.89
N PRO A 162 -7.03 -10.58 -12.25
CA PRO A 162 -5.83 -10.94 -12.99
C PRO A 162 -6.04 -12.29 -13.69
N GLU A 163 -5.57 -12.40 -14.95
CA GLU A 163 -5.70 -13.61 -15.76
C GLU A 163 -4.76 -14.73 -15.30
N ALA A 164 -3.63 -14.36 -14.72
CA ALA A 164 -2.64 -15.24 -14.11
C ALA A 164 -2.48 -14.92 -12.62
N ALA A 165 -1.91 -15.86 -11.87
CA ALA A 165 -1.52 -15.59 -10.49
C ALA A 165 -0.51 -14.43 -10.43
N LEU A 166 -0.62 -13.60 -9.40
CA LEU A 166 0.39 -12.57 -9.13
C LEU A 166 1.76 -13.24 -8.90
N GLY A 167 2.81 -12.54 -9.32
CA GLY A 167 4.18 -12.99 -9.21
C GLY A 167 5.15 -11.82 -9.17
N ILE A 168 6.44 -12.13 -9.19
CA ILE A 168 7.53 -11.14 -9.08
C ILE A 168 8.55 -11.24 -10.23
N GLY A 169 8.21 -11.99 -11.28
CA GLY A 169 9.13 -12.35 -12.36
C GLY A 169 9.34 -11.23 -13.38
N ASP A 170 8.40 -10.31 -13.47
CA ASP A 170 8.36 -9.15 -14.36
C ASP A 170 8.89 -7.86 -13.71
N LEU A 171 9.25 -7.92 -12.42
CA LEU A 171 9.78 -6.75 -11.71
C LEU A 171 11.14 -6.34 -12.29
N GLU A 172 11.26 -5.07 -12.65
CA GLU A 172 12.52 -4.48 -13.07
C GLU A 172 13.52 -4.50 -11.91
N ARG A 173 14.57 -5.30 -12.05
CA ARG A 173 15.66 -5.38 -11.07
C ARG A 173 16.93 -4.91 -11.73
N THR A 174 17.44 -3.76 -11.30
CA THR A 174 18.80 -3.35 -11.64
C THR A 174 19.76 -4.34 -10.98
N ALA A 175 20.27 -5.29 -11.74
CA ALA A 175 21.28 -6.21 -11.24
C ALA A 175 22.49 -5.37 -10.79
N ARG A 176 22.91 -5.52 -9.53
CA ARG A 176 24.18 -4.91 -9.11
C ARG A 176 25.29 -5.46 -10.01
N PRO A 177 26.18 -4.60 -10.54
CA PRO A 177 27.32 -5.08 -11.31
C PRO A 177 28.08 -6.13 -10.49
N LEU A 178 28.31 -7.30 -11.08
CA LEU A 178 29.17 -8.31 -10.49
C LEU A 178 30.58 -7.76 -10.47
N VAL A 179 31.07 -7.38 -9.30
CA VAL A 179 32.48 -7.04 -9.09
C VAL A 179 33.21 -8.35 -8.84
N LEU A 180 34.08 -8.74 -9.77
CA LEU A 180 35.04 -9.80 -9.53
C LEU A 180 36.10 -9.26 -8.57
N ASP A 181 35.99 -9.64 -7.29
CA ASP A 181 37.13 -9.51 -6.38
C ASP A 181 38.18 -10.50 -6.87
N GLY A 182 39.23 -9.96 -7.50
CA GLY A 182 40.36 -10.76 -7.97
C GLY A 182 40.93 -11.56 -6.80
N ALA A 183 40.88 -12.88 -6.93
CA ALA A 183 41.64 -13.78 -6.07
C ALA A 183 43.13 -13.55 -6.32
N GLU A 184 43.85 -13.14 -5.28
CA GLU A 184 45.23 -13.57 -5.05
C GLU A 184 45.24 -14.70 -4.02
#